data_AF-A0A3D6DT55-F1
#
_entry.id   AF-A0A3D6DT55-F1
#
_cell.length_a   1.000
_cell.length_b   1.000
_cell.length_c   1.000
_cell.angle_alpha   90.00
_cell.angle_beta   90.00
_cell.angle_gamma   90.00
#
_symmetry.space_group_name_H-M   'P 1'
#
loop_
_entity.id
_entity.type
_entity.pdbx_description
1 polymer ?
#
loop_
_entity_poly.entity_id
_entity_poly.type
_entity_poly.pdbx_seq_one_letter_code
_entity_poly.pdbx_strand_id
1 'polypeptide(L)'
;MRTLWTVSWLLVGLSGCDLIQQKLGLENPVVKAARLEAEGKAVGGGCRQSGRAIEDCYSIYSWLPKAAIYEGWRDMDGYMRENKLQTVEPQLPPPQPPGVKKKTRAPAAVETDAVAKDLPAAEPKADQPPDKAH
;
A
#
# COMPACT_ATOMS: atom_id res chain seq x y z
N MET A 1 -22.96 36.41 36.24
CA MET A 1 -21.84 35.88 37.07
C MET A 1 -21.90 34.35 37.23
N ARG A 2 -23.00 33.74 37.69
CA ARG A 2 -23.12 32.27 37.83
C ARG A 2 -22.94 31.49 36.52
N THR A 3 -23.47 32.01 35.41
CA THR A 3 -23.30 31.42 34.06
C THR A 3 -21.86 31.46 33.55
N LEU A 4 -21.09 32.48 33.93
CA LEU A 4 -19.67 32.58 33.58
C LEU A 4 -18.83 31.54 34.33
N TRP A 5 -19.21 31.24 35.58
CA TRP A 5 -18.58 30.19 36.37
C TRP A 5 -18.89 28.78 35.85
N THR A 6 -20.13 28.52 35.44
CA THR A 6 -20.50 27.22 34.85
C THR A 6 -19.79 26.98 33.52
N VAL A 7 -19.66 28.02 32.67
CA VAL A 7 -18.93 27.93 31.39
C VAL A 7 -17.42 27.72 31.62
N SER A 8 -16.84 28.40 32.61
CA SER A 8 -15.43 28.24 32.98
C SER A 8 -15.10 26.82 33.48
N TRP A 9 -15.96 26.24 34.34
CA TRP A 9 -15.81 24.85 34.79
C TRP A 9 -15.95 23.84 33.65
N LEU A 10 -16.87 24.07 32.72
CA LEU A 10 -17.07 23.20 31.56
C LEU A 10 -15.86 23.22 30.61
N LEU A 11 -15.24 24.38 30.41
CA LEU A 11 -14.02 24.54 29.59
C LEU A 11 -12.80 23.81 30.20
N VAL A 12 -12.65 23.85 31.53
CA VAL A 12 -11.58 23.14 32.24
C VAL A 12 -11.80 21.62 32.21
N GLY A 13 -13.05 21.16 32.35
CA GLY A 13 -13.39 19.74 32.28
C GLY A 13 -13.11 19.10 30.92
N LEU A 14 -13.37 19.82 29.81
CA LEU A 14 -13.13 19.31 28.46
C LEU A 14 -11.63 19.21 28.12
N SER A 15 -10.82 20.20 28.51
CA SER A 15 -9.38 20.21 28.22
C SER A 15 -8.58 19.25 29.11
N GLY A 16 -9.08 18.93 30.32
CA GLY A 16 -8.45 17.96 31.21
C GLY A 16 -8.54 16.51 30.75
N CYS A 17 -9.60 16.12 30.03
CA CYS A 17 -9.79 14.71 29.61
C CYS A 17 -8.75 14.25 28.57
N ASP A 18 -8.41 15.11 27.60
CA ASP A 18 -7.42 14.77 26.56
C ASP A 18 -6.01 14.61 27.15
N LEU A 19 -5.64 15.50 28.09
CA LEU A 19 -4.37 15.44 28.82
C LEU A 19 -4.25 14.19 29.71
N ILE A 20 -5.34 13.77 30.35
CA ILE A 20 -5.38 12.54 31.15
C ILE A 20 -5.26 11.31 30.24
N GLN A 21 -5.93 11.28 29.08
CA GLN A 21 -5.78 10.20 28.10
C GLN A 21 -4.35 10.05 27.59
N GLN A 22 -3.67 11.17 27.28
CA GLN A 22 -2.26 11.16 26.89
C GLN A 22 -1.34 10.63 28.00
N LYS A 23 -1.58 11.03 29.26
CA LYS A 23 -0.78 10.56 30.42
C LYS A 23 -0.98 9.08 30.73
N LEU A 24 -2.14 8.52 30.42
CA LEU A 24 -2.45 7.09 30.57
C LEU A 24 -1.96 6.24 29.39
N GLY A 25 -1.32 6.85 28.37
CA GLY A 25 -0.80 6.14 27.21
C GLY A 25 -1.87 5.61 26.26
N LEU A 26 -3.14 6.02 26.42
CA LEU A 26 -4.20 5.73 25.46
C LEU A 26 -4.10 6.73 24.31
N GLU A 27 -3.54 6.28 23.18
CA GLU A 27 -3.58 7.05 21.95
C GLU A 27 -5.04 7.40 21.62
N ASN A 28 -5.30 8.67 21.33
CA ASN A 28 -6.64 9.14 20.98
C ASN A 28 -7.13 8.34 19.75
N PRO A 29 -8.28 7.66 19.83
CA PRO A 29 -8.75 6.77 18.76
C PRO A 29 -8.95 7.51 17.44
N VAL A 30 -9.27 8.81 17.49
CA VAL A 30 -9.41 9.67 16.30
C VAL A 30 -8.06 9.89 15.63
N VAL A 31 -7.01 10.15 16.41
CA VAL A 31 -5.65 10.34 15.90
C VAL A 31 -5.12 9.06 15.27
N LYS A 32 -5.34 7.92 15.93
CA LYS A 32 -4.96 6.61 15.39
C LYS A 32 -5.70 6.29 14.09
N ALA A 33 -7.01 6.54 14.03
CA ALA A 33 -7.80 6.32 12.81
C ALA A 33 -7.32 7.22 11.66
N ALA A 34 -7.07 8.50 11.92
CA ALA A 34 -6.54 9.43 10.93
C ALA A 34 -5.15 9.00 10.42
N ARG A 35 -4.30 8.48 11.31
CA ARG A 35 -3.00 7.92 10.93
C ARG A 35 -3.15 6.69 10.02
N LEU A 36 -4.02 5.74 10.38
CA LEU A 36 -4.25 4.54 9.57
C LEU A 36 -4.88 4.86 8.20
N GLU A 37 -5.75 5.87 8.14
CA GLU A 37 -6.26 6.44 6.88
C GLU A 37 -5.12 6.99 6.02
N ALA A 38 -4.25 7.83 6.59
CA ALA A 38 -3.11 8.39 5.88
C ALA A 38 -2.12 7.29 5.40
N GLU A 39 -1.83 6.31 6.25
CA GLU A 39 -1.00 5.14 5.90
C GLU A 39 -1.66 4.30 4.79
N GLY A 40 -2.97 4.09 4.86
CA GLY A 40 -3.74 3.41 3.82
C GLY A 40 -3.62 4.11 2.47
N LYS A 41 -3.84 5.42 2.42
CA LYS A 41 -3.70 6.21 1.18
C LYS A 41 -2.28 6.14 0.60
N ALA A 42 -1.26 6.27 1.45
CA ALA A 42 0.13 6.17 1.02
C ALA A 42 0.45 4.78 0.41
N VAL A 43 -0.02 3.71 1.07
CA VAL A 43 0.14 2.33 0.58
C VAL A 43 -0.60 2.13 -0.75
N GLY A 44 -1.84 2.59 -0.85
CA GLY A 44 -2.63 2.52 -2.08
C GLY A 44 -1.94 3.17 -3.27
N GLY A 45 -1.40 4.38 -3.06
CA GLY A 45 -0.64 5.09 -4.09
C GLY A 45 0.63 4.35 -4.50
N GLY A 46 1.42 3.87 -3.54
CA GLY A 46 2.62 3.06 -3.82
C GLY A 46 2.28 1.78 -4.60
N CYS A 47 1.20 1.11 -4.25
CA CYS A 47 0.68 -0.05 -4.96
C CYS A 47 0.39 0.24 -6.43
N ARG A 48 -0.32 1.34 -6.71
CA ARG A 48 -0.65 1.71 -8.09
C ARG A 48 0.59 2.08 -8.91
N GLN A 49 1.49 2.86 -8.31
CA GLN A 49 2.77 3.24 -8.91
C GLN A 49 3.58 2.00 -9.28
N SER A 50 3.48 0.95 -8.47
CA SER A 50 4.18 -0.32 -8.71
C SER A 50 3.53 -1.24 -9.74
N GLY A 51 2.37 -0.86 -10.30
CA GLY A 51 1.63 -1.69 -11.26
C GLY A 51 0.90 -2.89 -10.64
N ARG A 52 0.81 -2.98 -9.30
CA ARG A 52 0.06 -4.06 -8.63
C ARG A 52 -1.45 -3.87 -8.76
N ALA A 53 -2.14 -5.00 -8.89
CA ALA A 53 -3.58 -5.08 -8.73
C ALA A 53 -3.97 -4.75 -7.27
N ILE A 54 -5.12 -4.10 -7.07
CA ILE A 54 -5.56 -3.62 -5.76
C ILE A 54 -5.84 -4.77 -4.78
N GLU A 55 -6.22 -5.93 -5.30
CA GLU A 55 -6.48 -7.15 -4.55
C GLU A 55 -5.22 -7.70 -3.87
N ASP A 56 -4.05 -7.54 -4.50
CA ASP A 56 -2.75 -7.91 -3.90
C ASP A 56 -2.47 -7.00 -2.69
N CYS A 57 -2.76 -5.71 -2.83
CA CYS A 57 -2.57 -4.72 -1.77
C CYS A 57 -3.46 -4.99 -0.55
N TYR A 58 -4.70 -5.44 -0.76
CA TYR A 58 -5.57 -5.85 0.35
C TYR A 58 -5.08 -7.11 1.08
N SER A 59 -4.40 -8.00 0.37
CA SER A 59 -3.85 -9.23 0.93
C SER A 59 -2.59 -8.94 1.73
N ILE A 60 -1.69 -8.11 1.20
CA ILE A 60 -0.44 -7.71 1.84
C ILE A 60 -0.69 -6.81 3.05
N TYR A 61 -1.57 -5.80 2.92
CA TYR A 61 -1.80 -4.75 3.91
C TYR A 61 -3.12 -4.90 4.65
N SER A 62 -3.43 -6.12 5.11
CA SER A 62 -4.73 -6.46 5.72
C SER A 62 -5.03 -5.73 7.04
N TRP A 63 -4.04 -5.08 7.65
CA TRP A 63 -4.20 -4.30 8.89
C TRP A 63 -4.57 -2.83 8.64
N LEU A 64 -4.54 -2.38 7.38
CA LEU A 64 -4.92 -1.02 6.99
C LEU A 64 -6.37 -0.97 6.49
N PRO A 65 -7.06 0.17 6.62
CA PRO A 65 -8.42 0.33 6.13
C PRO A 65 -8.47 0.23 4.59
N LYS A 66 -9.22 -0.75 4.07
CA LYS A 66 -9.35 -0.99 2.61
C LYS A 66 -9.85 0.23 1.84
N ALA A 67 -10.73 1.04 2.45
CA ALA A 67 -11.25 2.26 1.85
C ALA A 67 -10.13 3.27 1.58
N ALA A 68 -9.26 3.52 2.55
CA ALA A 68 -8.13 4.42 2.40
C ALA A 68 -7.11 3.92 1.36
N ILE A 69 -6.83 2.61 1.32
CA ILE A 69 -5.98 2.01 0.29
C ILE A 69 -6.57 2.24 -1.10
N TYR A 70 -7.88 2.04 -1.27
CA TYR A 70 -8.54 2.26 -2.56
C TYR A 70 -8.50 3.72 -3.01
N GLU A 71 -8.77 4.64 -2.10
CA GLU A 71 -8.66 6.09 -2.35
C GLU A 71 -7.27 6.46 -2.87
N GLY A 72 -6.22 6.11 -2.14
CA GLY A 72 -4.85 6.42 -2.56
C GLY A 72 -4.45 5.75 -3.88
N TRP A 73 -4.96 4.54 -4.15
CA TRP A 73 -4.73 3.84 -5.41
C TRP A 73 -5.38 4.57 -6.59
N ARG A 74 -6.63 5.04 -6.44
CA ARG A 74 -7.36 5.79 -7.47
C ARG A 74 -6.73 7.15 -7.74
N ASP A 75 -6.38 7.87 -6.68
CA ASP A 75 -5.74 9.18 -6.79
C ASP A 75 -4.42 9.06 -7.56
N MET A 76 -3.62 8.04 -7.25
CA MET A 76 -2.37 7.77 -7.96
C MET A 76 -2.61 7.26 -9.40
N ASP A 77 -3.69 6.51 -9.67
CA ASP A 77 -4.04 6.10 -11.04
C ASP A 77 -4.39 7.32 -11.91
N GLY A 78 -5.23 8.21 -11.38
CA GLY A 78 -5.56 9.48 -12.04
C GLY A 78 -4.30 10.28 -12.33
N TYR A 79 -3.46 10.47 -11.31
CA TYR A 79 -2.19 11.18 -11.44
C TYR A 79 -1.26 10.56 -12.49
N MET A 80 -1.09 9.23 -12.50
CA MET A 80 -0.27 8.52 -13.48
C MET A 80 -0.81 8.67 -14.92
N ARG A 81 -2.13 8.64 -15.09
CA ARG A 81 -2.78 8.79 -16.41
C ARG A 81 -2.67 10.22 -16.95
N GLU A 82 -2.82 11.20 -16.08
CA GLU A 82 -2.67 12.62 -16.41
C GLU A 82 -1.21 12.97 -16.74
N ASN A 83 -0.25 12.40 -16.00
CA ASN A 83 1.17 12.77 -16.09
C ASN A 83 2.03 11.75 -16.86
N LYS A 84 1.43 10.70 -17.42
CA LYS A 84 2.09 9.64 -18.22
C LYS A 84 3.30 9.02 -17.51
N LEU A 85 3.15 8.77 -16.21
CA LEU A 85 4.19 8.13 -15.41
C LEU A 85 4.22 6.63 -15.70
N GLN A 86 5.43 6.08 -15.78
CA GLN A 86 5.63 4.64 -15.93
C GLN A 86 5.49 3.94 -14.58
N THR A 87 4.96 2.73 -14.62
CA THR A 87 4.97 1.85 -13.44
C THR A 87 6.39 1.47 -13.08
N VAL A 88 6.71 1.51 -11.80
CA VAL A 88 8.04 1.11 -11.28
C VAL A 88 7.92 -0.29 -10.71
N GLU A 89 8.53 -1.27 -11.38
CA GLU A 89 8.51 -2.66 -10.92
C GLU A 89 9.06 -2.76 -9.48
N PRO A 90 8.29 -3.36 -8.54
CA PRO A 90 8.75 -3.60 -7.18
C PRO A 90 10.08 -4.36 -7.18
N GLN A 91 11.13 -3.74 -6.65
CA GLN A 91 12.45 -4.36 -6.50
C GLN A 91 12.50 -5.39 -5.35
N LEU A 92 11.50 -5.36 -4.49
CA LEU A 92 11.41 -6.22 -3.31
C LEU A 92 10.25 -7.20 -3.48
N PRO A 93 10.43 -8.48 -3.06
CA PRO A 93 9.33 -9.42 -3.01
C PRO A 93 8.20 -8.84 -2.13
N PRO A 94 6.93 -9.12 -2.46
CA PRO A 94 5.80 -8.58 -1.73
C PRO A 94 5.96 -8.85 -0.22
N PRO A 95 5.71 -7.84 0.64
CA PRO A 95 5.73 -8.06 2.08
C PRO A 95 4.78 -9.19 2.44
N GLN A 96 5.22 -10.11 3.28
CA GLN A 96 4.31 -11.15 3.75
C GLN A 96 3.33 -10.56 4.74
N PRO A 97 2.03 -10.89 4.63
CA PRO A 97 1.06 -10.40 5.59
C PRO A 97 1.41 -10.90 7.00
N PRO A 98 1.18 -10.06 8.03
CA PRO A 98 1.50 -10.41 9.40
C PRO A 98 0.75 -11.68 9.82
N GLY A 99 1.48 -12.67 10.32
CA GLY A 99 0.94 -13.96 10.77
C GLY A 99 1.28 -15.16 9.88
N VAL A 100 1.82 -14.97 8.68
CA VAL A 100 2.26 -16.09 7.82
C VAL A 100 3.65 -16.57 8.24
N LYS A 101 3.72 -17.60 9.09
CA LYS A 101 4.98 -18.28 9.39
C LYS A 101 5.43 -19.05 8.14
N LYS A 102 6.60 -18.70 7.58
CA LYS A 102 7.22 -19.49 6.52
C LYS A 102 7.42 -20.92 7.03
N LYS A 103 6.74 -21.91 6.43
CA LYS A 103 7.26 -23.28 6.45
C LYS A 103 8.52 -23.26 5.59
N THR A 104 9.68 -23.37 6.24
CA THR A 104 10.97 -23.58 5.57
C THR A 104 10.83 -24.79 4.65
N ARG A 105 10.82 -24.56 3.33
CA ARG A 105 11.08 -25.61 2.36
C ARG A 105 12.61 -25.72 2.28
N ALA A 106 13.12 -26.88 2.69
CA ALA A 106 14.53 -27.22 2.57
C ALA A 106 14.99 -27.09 1.10
N PRO A 107 16.24 -26.65 0.84
CA PRO A 107 16.77 -26.62 -0.52
C PRO A 107 16.99 -28.09 -0.96
N ALA A 108 16.27 -28.51 -2.00
CA ALA A 108 16.64 -29.70 -2.73
C ALA A 108 17.89 -29.37 -3.55
N ALA A 109 18.82 -30.32 -3.52
CA ALA A 109 20.18 -30.23 -3.98
C ALA A 109 20.32 -29.79 -5.45
N VAL A 110 21.46 -29.14 -5.69
CA VAL A 110 22.10 -28.96 -6.99
C VAL A 110 22.40 -30.34 -7.56
N GLU A 111 21.88 -30.66 -8.74
CA GLU A 111 22.46 -31.64 -9.66
C GLU A 111 22.92 -30.88 -10.89
N THR A 112 24.23 -30.76 -11.01
CA THR A 112 24.93 -30.43 -12.24
C THR A 112 25.02 -31.69 -13.08
N ASP A 113 24.44 -31.67 -14.28
CA ASP A 113 24.97 -32.48 -15.37
C ASP A 113 24.98 -31.67 -16.67
N ALA A 114 26.09 -31.82 -17.38
CA ALA A 114 26.59 -30.87 -18.35
C ALA A 114 26.31 -31.31 -19.79
N VAL A 115 26.55 -30.35 -20.68
CA VAL A 115 27.02 -30.47 -22.08
C VAL A 115 25.99 -30.21 -23.18
N ALA A 116 26.01 -28.94 -23.60
CA ALA A 116 26.26 -28.43 -24.95
C ALA A 116 25.44 -28.94 -26.16
N LYS A 117 24.83 -27.96 -26.84
CA LYS A 117 24.55 -27.75 -28.28
C LYS A 117 23.23 -26.98 -28.36
N ASP A 118 23.03 -25.86 -29.02
CA ASP A 118 23.72 -25.15 -30.10
C ASP A 118 23.04 -23.77 -30.15
N LEU A 119 23.77 -22.67 -30.34
CA LEU A 119 23.23 -21.36 -30.75
C LEU A 119 24.03 -20.99 -32.00
N PRO A 120 23.38 -20.49 -33.06
CA PRO A 120 23.13 -19.05 -33.13
C PRO A 120 21.74 -18.69 -33.71
N ALA A 121 21.03 -17.74 -33.10
CA ALA A 121 21.02 -16.30 -33.41
C ALA A 121 20.24 -15.93 -34.69
N ALA A 122 19.17 -15.14 -34.53
CA ALA A 122 18.86 -13.92 -35.29
C ALA A 122 17.36 -13.56 -35.21
N GLU A 123 17.04 -12.49 -34.50
CA GLU A 123 16.00 -11.53 -34.91
C GLU A 123 16.71 -10.47 -35.78
N PRO A 124 16.09 -9.81 -36.79
CA PRO A 124 14.94 -8.93 -36.56
C PRO A 124 13.93 -8.76 -37.74
N LYS A 125 12.73 -8.25 -37.45
CA LYS A 125 12.22 -6.96 -37.96
C LYS A 125 10.73 -6.74 -37.67
N ALA A 126 10.44 -5.49 -37.35
CA ALA A 126 9.14 -4.85 -37.25
C ALA A 126 8.40 -4.79 -38.59
N ASP A 127 7.07 -4.84 -38.54
CA ASP A 127 6.18 -3.81 -39.14
C ASP A 127 4.72 -4.07 -38.72
N GLN A 128 3.99 -3.00 -38.41
CA GLN A 128 2.55 -2.97 -38.13
C GLN A 128 1.82 -2.22 -39.28
N PRO A 129 0.48 -2.13 -39.28
CA PRO A 129 -0.52 -2.92 -40.00
C PRO A 129 -1.04 -2.25 -41.30
N PRO A 130 -2.13 -2.75 -41.93
CA PRO A 130 -3.37 -1.96 -41.82
C PRO A 130 -4.69 -2.77 -41.71
N ASP A 131 -5.71 -2.05 -41.26
CA ASP A 131 -7.14 -2.39 -41.15
C ASP A 131 -7.79 -3.11 -42.35
N LYS A 132 -8.79 -3.97 -42.07
CA LYS A 132 -10.21 -3.80 -42.50
C LYS A 132 -11.11 -5.00 -42.17
N ALA A 133 -12.27 -4.65 -41.59
CA ALA A 133 -13.62 -5.20 -41.79
C ALA A 133 -13.86 -6.73 -41.76
N HIS A 134 -14.64 -7.17 -40.77
CA HIS A 134 -15.98 -7.73 -40.97
C HIS A 134 -16.78 -7.73 -39.67
#